data_AF-A0A1Z9YHY2-F1
#
_entry.id   AF-A0A1Z9YHY2-F1
#
_cell.length_a   1.000
_cell.length_b   1.000
_cell.length_c   1.000
_cell.angle_alpha   90.00
_cell.angle_beta   90.00
_cell.angle_gamma   90.00
#
_symmetry.space_group_name_H-M   'P 1'
#
loop_
_entity.id
_entity.type
_entity.pdbx_description
1 polymer ?
#
loop_
_entity_poly.entity_id
_entity_poly.type
_entity_poly.pdbx_seq_one_letter_code
_entity_poly.pdbx_strand_id
1 'polypeptide(L)'
;MSERVVLKTFTRRADFLIAGVQKAGTTSLDGYLRQHPQISMARKKEVHFFDKAPPTGVDALDWAIYNSNFRWPADPACRVGEATPIYLWWHGALERIWKYNPDIKLIILLRDPVERAWSQYKMDVRLGRETLNFEHALAREMERSRRSLPLQDRERSLVDRGFYAWQVRRALRIFPREQLHFIKSEKLSADPSGVLQDVCDFLKCDAHRFDFSARMNSDPHQHSMPEDCREKLQEIYRFDVQETRRLLNWNCDEWSV
;
A
#
# COMPACT_ATOMS: atom_id res chain seq x y z
N MET A 1 28.24 2.13 -23.99
CA MET A 1 27.66 2.67 -22.73
C MET A 1 28.75 2.62 -21.67
N SER A 2 29.11 3.76 -21.07
CA SER A 2 30.27 3.90 -20.17
C SER A 2 30.04 3.24 -18.81
N GLU A 3 31.09 2.61 -18.25
CA GLU A 3 31.21 2.04 -16.90
C GLU A 3 30.65 2.96 -15.78
N ARG A 4 30.74 4.29 -15.95
CA ARG A 4 30.19 5.28 -15.01
C ARG A 4 28.66 5.26 -14.92
N VAL A 5 27.97 4.91 -16.01
CA VAL A 5 26.51 4.78 -16.04
C VAL A 5 26.09 3.54 -15.27
N VAL A 6 26.82 2.44 -15.46
CA VAL A 6 26.58 1.16 -14.78
C VAL A 6 26.72 1.34 -13.26
N LEU A 7 27.82 1.92 -12.77
CA LEU A 7 28.06 2.16 -11.34
C LEU A 7 27.02 3.12 -10.70
N LYS A 8 26.59 4.18 -11.39
CA LYS A 8 25.52 5.08 -10.91
C LYS A 8 24.16 4.36 -10.75
N THR A 9 23.91 3.32 -11.54
CA THR A 9 22.66 2.54 -11.48
C THR A 9 22.60 1.66 -10.24
N PHE A 10 23.75 1.26 -9.68
CA PHE A 10 23.83 0.48 -8.44
C PHE A 10 23.64 1.32 -7.17
N THR A 11 23.97 2.61 -7.21
CA THR A 11 23.90 3.50 -6.04
C THR A 11 22.60 4.29 -5.93
N ARG A 12 21.89 4.53 -7.04
CA ARG A 12 20.60 5.22 -7.00
C ARG A 12 19.57 4.40 -6.21
N ARG A 13 18.69 5.08 -5.51
CA ARG A 13 17.63 4.49 -4.69
C ARG A 13 16.27 4.98 -5.16
N ALA A 14 15.22 4.20 -4.92
CA ALA A 14 13.85 4.64 -5.15
C ALA A 14 13.55 5.83 -4.22
N ASP A 15 12.87 6.83 -4.77
CA ASP A 15 12.54 8.09 -4.10
C ASP A 15 11.25 7.96 -3.27
N PHE A 16 10.32 7.09 -3.69
CA PHE A 16 9.07 6.88 -2.96
C PHE A 16 8.47 5.48 -3.15
N LEU A 17 7.58 5.08 -2.23
CA LEU A 17 6.81 3.84 -2.29
C LEU A 17 5.32 4.10 -2.00
N ILE A 18 4.43 3.44 -2.73
CA ILE A 18 3.03 3.26 -2.31
C ILE A 18 2.98 2.02 -1.41
N ALA A 19 3.13 2.23 -0.11
CA ALA A 19 3.39 1.16 0.87
C ALA A 19 2.13 0.50 1.44
N GLY A 20 0.95 1.07 1.20
CA GLY A 20 -0.29 0.48 1.66
C GLY A 20 -1.54 1.28 1.35
N VAL A 21 -2.71 0.74 1.69
CA VAL A 21 -2.95 -0.67 2.06
C VAL A 21 -3.59 -1.44 0.92
N GLN A 22 -3.50 -2.76 0.97
CA GLN A 22 -4.17 -3.61 -0.01
C GLN A 22 -5.68 -3.31 0.00
N LYS A 23 -6.28 -3.24 -1.19
CA LYS A 23 -7.72 -2.95 -1.41
C LYS A 23 -8.16 -1.51 -1.09
N ALA A 24 -7.22 -0.57 -0.96
CA ALA A 24 -7.47 0.87 -0.80
C ALA A 24 -7.19 1.70 -2.07
N GLY A 25 -7.30 1.12 -3.27
CA GLY A 25 -7.13 1.88 -4.53
C GLY A 25 -5.70 2.09 -5.01
N THR A 26 -4.70 1.44 -4.40
CA THR A 26 -3.27 1.56 -4.78
C THR A 26 -2.98 1.23 -6.25
N THR A 27 -3.78 0.37 -6.87
CA THR A 27 -3.61 0.02 -8.31
C THR A 27 -4.05 1.17 -9.21
N SER A 28 -5.13 1.87 -8.85
CA SER A 28 -5.55 3.08 -9.56
C SER A 28 -4.51 4.18 -9.40
N LEU A 29 -3.99 4.39 -8.19
CA LEU A 29 -2.94 5.37 -7.96
C LEU A 29 -1.65 5.05 -8.75
N ASP A 30 -1.16 3.81 -8.72
CA ASP A 30 -0.02 3.38 -9.56
C ASP A 30 -0.29 3.65 -11.05
N GLY A 31 -1.50 3.35 -11.54
CA GLY A 31 -1.91 3.61 -12.91
C GLY A 31 -1.90 5.09 -13.29
N TYR A 32 -2.36 5.97 -12.40
CA TYR A 32 -2.33 7.42 -12.62
C TYR A 32 -0.90 7.97 -12.58
N LEU A 33 -0.08 7.58 -11.61
CA LEU A 33 1.30 8.08 -11.51
C LEU A 33 2.18 7.65 -12.69
N ARG A 34 1.87 6.53 -13.35
CA ARG A 34 2.53 6.12 -14.61
C ARG A 34 2.31 7.09 -15.78
N GLN A 35 1.29 7.95 -15.72
CA GLN A 35 1.02 8.94 -16.75
C GLN A 35 1.96 10.16 -16.63
N HIS A 36 2.53 10.40 -15.45
CA HIS A 36 3.28 11.63 -15.16
C HIS A 36 4.72 11.58 -15.74
N PRO A 37 5.15 12.60 -16.52
CA PRO A 37 6.45 12.57 -17.22
C PRO A 37 7.66 12.57 -16.27
N GLN A 38 7.54 13.18 -15.10
CA GLN A 38 8.58 13.19 -14.06
C GLN A 38 8.48 12.02 -13.06
N ILE A 39 7.62 11.02 -13.28
CA ILE A 39 7.50 9.86 -12.40
C ILE A 39 7.79 8.58 -13.18
N SER A 40 8.70 7.77 -12.66
CA SER A 40 9.04 6.45 -13.19
C SER A 40 8.67 5.37 -12.19
N MET A 41 7.53 4.71 -12.43
CA MET A 41 7.13 3.56 -11.62
C MET A 41 7.93 2.31 -12.00
N ALA A 42 8.11 1.38 -11.06
CA ALA A 42 8.67 0.06 -11.33
C ALA A 42 7.97 -0.63 -12.52
N ARG A 43 8.73 -1.48 -13.22
CA ARG A 43 8.28 -2.20 -14.42
C ARG A 43 7.01 -3.01 -14.18
N LYS A 44 6.90 -3.58 -12.99
CA LYS A 44 5.73 -4.33 -12.52
C LYS A 44 5.32 -3.79 -11.16
N LYS A 45 4.01 -3.62 -10.96
CA LYS A 45 3.44 -3.37 -9.63
C LYS A 45 3.68 -4.59 -8.73
N GLU A 46 3.77 -4.35 -7.43
CA GLU A 46 3.95 -5.38 -6.41
C GLU A 46 5.30 -6.11 -6.55
N VAL A 47 6.39 -5.35 -6.39
CA VAL A 47 7.77 -5.88 -6.45
C VAL A 47 8.01 -6.92 -5.36
N HIS A 48 7.41 -6.71 -4.18
CA HIS A 48 7.49 -7.63 -3.03
C HIS A 48 8.94 -7.92 -2.60
N PHE A 49 9.72 -6.85 -2.46
CA PHE A 49 11.11 -6.95 -2.04
C PHE A 49 11.24 -6.84 -0.53
N PHE A 50 10.64 -5.80 0.05
CA PHE A 50 10.79 -5.52 1.48
C PHE A 50 9.90 -6.38 2.38
N ASP A 51 9.03 -7.22 1.84
CA ASP A 51 8.18 -8.19 2.56
C ASP A 51 8.64 -9.64 2.34
N LYS A 52 9.90 -9.82 1.95
CA LYS A 52 10.60 -11.10 1.90
C LYS A 52 11.90 -11.00 2.69
N ALA A 53 12.43 -12.14 3.13
CA ALA A 53 13.79 -12.18 3.64
C ALA A 53 14.76 -11.70 2.54
N PRO A 54 15.86 -11.00 2.89
CA PRO A 54 16.86 -10.59 1.90
C PRO A 54 17.32 -11.80 1.08
N PRO A 55 17.28 -11.74 -0.26
CA PRO A 55 17.58 -12.89 -1.10
C PRO A 55 18.99 -13.46 -0.91
N THR A 56 19.97 -12.61 -0.57
CA THR A 56 21.38 -12.97 -0.49
C THR A 56 22.02 -12.74 0.88
N GLY A 57 21.37 -11.98 1.77
CA GLY A 57 21.91 -11.62 3.09
C GLY A 57 23.04 -10.59 3.02
N VAL A 58 23.35 -10.07 1.82
CA VAL A 58 24.35 -9.03 1.57
C VAL A 58 23.63 -7.80 1.03
N ASP A 59 23.54 -6.76 1.87
CA ASP A 59 22.74 -5.56 1.60
C ASP A 59 22.99 -4.98 0.19
N ALA A 60 24.25 -4.85 -0.24
CA ALA A 60 24.57 -4.22 -1.53
C ALA A 60 24.07 -5.01 -2.75
N LEU A 61 24.16 -6.35 -2.73
CA LEU A 61 23.69 -7.19 -3.82
C LEU A 61 22.16 -7.30 -3.82
N ASP A 62 21.56 -7.35 -2.63
CA ASP A 62 20.11 -7.28 -2.45
C ASP A 62 19.54 -5.98 -3.04
N TRP A 63 20.18 -4.82 -2.81
CA TRP A 63 19.77 -3.56 -3.41
C TRP A 63 19.92 -3.53 -4.93
N ALA A 64 20.94 -4.16 -5.49
CA ALA A 64 21.07 -4.29 -6.94
C ALA A 64 19.92 -5.09 -7.56
N ILE A 65 19.53 -6.20 -6.92
CA ILE A 65 18.39 -7.02 -7.33
C ILE A 65 17.10 -6.19 -7.27
N TYR A 66 16.87 -5.46 -6.18
CA TYR A 66 15.73 -4.56 -6.07
C TYR A 66 15.74 -3.49 -7.19
N ASN A 67 16.89 -2.82 -7.37
CA ASN A 67 17.05 -1.74 -8.34
C ASN A 67 16.85 -2.18 -9.80
N SER A 68 17.00 -3.48 -10.10
CA SER A 68 16.75 -4.02 -11.44
C SER A 68 15.29 -3.93 -11.89
N ASN A 69 14.36 -3.73 -10.94
CA ASN A 69 12.92 -3.60 -11.22
C ASN A 69 12.53 -2.24 -11.82
N PHE A 70 13.43 -1.27 -11.85
CA PHE A 70 13.16 0.08 -12.33
C PHE A 70 13.71 0.31 -13.75
N ARG A 71 13.17 1.34 -14.42
CA ARG A 71 13.80 1.95 -15.59
C ARG A 71 14.35 3.30 -15.15
N TRP A 72 15.64 3.32 -14.79
CA TRP A 72 16.26 4.51 -14.23
C TRP A 72 16.31 5.65 -15.25
N PRO A 73 15.57 6.76 -15.03
CA PRO A 73 15.56 7.88 -15.95
C PRO A 73 16.90 8.61 -15.93
N ALA A 74 17.34 9.11 -17.08
CA ALA A 74 18.57 9.91 -17.18
C ALA A 74 18.44 11.26 -16.46
N ASP A 75 17.23 11.84 -16.48
CA ASP A 75 16.90 13.05 -15.75
C ASP A 75 16.88 12.78 -14.23
N PRO A 76 17.73 13.45 -13.43
CA PRO A 76 17.71 13.34 -11.97
C PRO A 76 16.47 13.98 -11.33
N ALA A 77 15.73 14.85 -12.04
CA ALA A 77 14.48 15.42 -11.53
C ALA A 77 13.35 14.38 -11.47
N CYS A 78 13.42 13.32 -12.29
CA CYS A 78 12.41 12.26 -12.26
C CYS A 78 12.45 11.46 -10.95
N ARG A 79 11.29 11.29 -10.34
CA ARG A 79 11.07 10.48 -9.13
C ARG A 79 10.83 9.04 -9.52
N VAL A 80 11.54 8.12 -8.88
CA VAL A 80 11.42 6.69 -9.10
C VAL A 80 10.71 6.05 -7.92
N GLY A 81 9.70 5.21 -8.18
CA GLY A 81 8.97 4.55 -7.11
C GLY A 81 8.30 3.24 -7.50
N GLU A 82 7.74 2.56 -6.52
CA GLU A 82 6.96 1.34 -6.73
C GLU A 82 5.77 1.26 -5.78
N ALA A 83 4.90 0.30 -6.03
CA ALA A 83 3.70 0.08 -5.24
C ALA A 83 3.57 -1.39 -4.81
N THR A 84 3.86 -1.66 -3.55
CA THR A 84 3.59 -2.93 -2.87
C THR A 84 2.79 -2.65 -1.60
N PRO A 85 1.46 -2.79 -1.64
CA PRO A 85 0.58 -2.32 -0.57
C PRO A 85 0.65 -3.07 0.77
N ILE A 86 1.35 -4.20 0.82
CA ILE A 86 1.46 -5.00 2.05
C ILE A 86 2.59 -4.51 2.97
N TYR A 87 3.49 -3.64 2.49
CA TYR A 87 4.65 -3.19 3.28
C TYR A 87 4.26 -2.50 4.59
N LEU A 88 3.19 -1.70 4.58
CA LEU A 88 2.73 -1.01 5.78
C LEU A 88 2.36 -1.98 6.91
N TRP A 89 1.78 -3.14 6.57
CA TRP A 89 1.37 -4.17 7.50
C TRP A 89 2.51 -5.16 7.81
N TRP A 90 3.39 -5.45 6.86
CA TRP A 90 4.36 -6.55 7.01
C TRP A 90 5.46 -6.27 8.05
N HIS A 91 5.75 -7.21 8.94
CA HIS A 91 6.81 -7.09 9.96
C HIS A 91 8.20 -6.97 9.33
N GLY A 92 8.99 -6.00 9.82
CA GLY A 92 10.34 -5.72 9.33
C GLY A 92 10.41 -4.98 7.99
N ALA A 93 9.28 -4.78 7.27
CA ALA A 93 9.32 -4.17 5.95
C ALA A 93 9.72 -2.69 6.01
N LEU A 94 9.14 -1.94 6.94
CA LEU A 94 9.44 -0.52 7.11
C LEU A 94 10.90 -0.29 7.54
N GLU A 95 11.44 -1.16 8.38
CA GLU A 95 12.82 -1.15 8.84
C GLU A 95 13.79 -1.44 7.67
N ARG A 96 13.45 -2.42 6.81
CA ARG A 96 14.23 -2.70 5.59
C ARG A 96 14.15 -1.55 4.58
N ILE A 97 12.99 -0.92 4.43
CA ILE A 97 12.80 0.27 3.58
C ILE A 97 13.67 1.43 4.07
N TRP A 98 13.65 1.70 5.38
CA TRP A 98 14.48 2.74 5.97
C TRP A 98 15.98 2.45 5.79
N LYS A 99 16.41 1.20 5.99
CA LYS A 99 17.80 0.78 5.75
C LYS A 99 18.23 0.95 4.28
N TYR A 100 17.31 0.77 3.34
CA TYR A 100 17.57 0.96 1.91
C TYR A 100 17.74 2.43 1.54
N ASN A 101 16.84 3.28 2.01
CA ASN A 101 16.85 4.72 1.77
C ASN A 101 16.15 5.45 2.94
N PRO A 102 16.92 6.06 3.86
CA PRO A 102 16.36 6.81 4.98
C PRO A 102 15.53 8.02 4.57
N ASP A 103 15.76 8.58 3.37
CA ASP A 103 15.07 9.78 2.85
C ASP A 103 13.84 9.43 2.00
N ILE A 104 13.47 8.15 1.89
CA ILE A 104 12.37 7.69 1.04
C ILE A 104 11.01 8.21 1.50
N LYS A 105 10.15 8.54 0.56
CA LYS A 105 8.78 8.97 0.84
C LYS A 105 7.78 7.81 0.77
N LEU A 106 6.84 7.73 1.69
CA LEU A 106 5.79 6.70 1.69
C LEU A 106 4.43 7.34 1.46
N ILE A 107 3.72 6.83 0.46
CA ILE A 107 2.32 7.14 0.19
C ILE A 107 1.47 5.98 0.69
N ILE A 108 0.47 6.29 1.52
CA ILE A 108 -0.35 5.31 2.22
C ILE A 108 -1.82 5.67 2.02
N LEU A 109 -2.55 4.84 1.28
CA LEU A 109 -3.99 4.91 1.14
C LEU A 109 -4.64 4.06 2.22
N LEU A 110 -5.48 4.65 3.06
CA LEU A 110 -6.30 3.92 4.02
C LEU A 110 -7.76 3.96 3.55
N ARG A 111 -8.42 2.81 3.62
CA ARG A 111 -9.84 2.65 3.33
C ARG A 111 -10.55 2.22 4.60
N ASP A 112 -11.84 2.49 4.72
CA ASP A 112 -12.67 1.86 5.75
C ASP A 112 -12.30 0.36 5.89
N PRO A 113 -11.83 -0.08 7.09
CA PRO A 113 -11.30 -1.42 7.28
C PRO A 113 -12.36 -2.52 7.10
N VAL A 114 -13.63 -2.20 7.29
CA VAL A 114 -14.78 -3.09 7.04
C VAL A 114 -14.91 -3.32 5.52
N GLU A 115 -14.97 -2.23 4.75
CA GLU A 115 -15.07 -2.29 3.29
C GLU A 115 -13.80 -2.86 2.63
N ARG A 116 -12.63 -2.64 3.25
CA ARG A 116 -11.36 -3.25 2.83
C ARG A 116 -11.42 -4.77 2.97
N ALA A 117 -11.87 -5.28 4.10
CA ALA A 117 -12.03 -6.72 4.34
C ALA A 117 -13.00 -7.32 3.31
N TRP A 118 -14.19 -6.73 3.14
CA TRP A 118 -15.14 -7.17 2.13
C TRP A 118 -14.54 -7.22 0.72
N SER A 119 -13.79 -6.18 0.33
CA SER A 119 -13.13 -6.12 -0.97
C SER A 119 -12.04 -7.20 -1.16
N GLN A 120 -11.32 -7.57 -0.10
CA GLN A 120 -10.35 -8.66 -0.14
C GLN A 120 -11.05 -9.99 -0.31
N TYR A 121 -12.09 -10.28 0.48
CA TYR A 121 -12.89 -11.50 0.35
C TYR A 121 -13.43 -11.70 -1.07
N LYS A 122 -14.06 -10.67 -1.66
CA LYS A 122 -14.56 -10.75 -3.04
C LYS A 122 -13.46 -11.05 -4.06
N MET A 123 -12.27 -10.50 -3.85
CA MET A 123 -11.12 -10.81 -4.70
C MET A 123 -10.66 -12.26 -4.53
N ASP A 124 -10.62 -12.78 -3.31
CA ASP A 124 -10.20 -14.15 -3.03
C ASP A 124 -11.21 -15.17 -3.58
N VAL A 125 -12.53 -14.90 -3.49
CA VAL A 125 -13.58 -15.69 -4.15
C VAL A 125 -13.39 -15.69 -5.67
N ARG A 126 -13.23 -14.51 -6.28
CA ARG A 126 -13.03 -14.38 -7.74
C ARG A 126 -11.79 -15.12 -8.23
N LEU A 127 -10.75 -15.19 -7.40
CA LEU A 127 -9.50 -15.89 -7.71
C LEU A 127 -9.54 -17.39 -7.32
N GLY A 128 -10.68 -17.90 -6.82
CA GLY A 128 -10.83 -19.29 -6.40
C GLY A 128 -10.04 -19.67 -5.15
N ARG A 129 -9.58 -18.69 -4.35
CA ARG A 129 -8.82 -18.88 -3.12
C ARG A 129 -9.69 -19.06 -1.89
N GLU A 130 -10.92 -18.54 -1.95
CA GLU A 130 -11.92 -18.71 -0.90
C GLU A 130 -13.17 -19.35 -1.50
N THR A 131 -13.64 -20.41 -0.85
CA THR A 131 -14.84 -21.16 -1.23
C THR A 131 -15.94 -21.04 -0.19
N LEU A 132 -15.61 -20.54 1.00
CA LEU A 132 -16.58 -20.30 2.06
C LEU A 132 -17.35 -19.00 1.81
N ASN A 133 -18.55 -18.92 2.40
CA ASN A 133 -19.24 -17.65 2.56
C ASN A 133 -18.44 -16.72 3.51
N PHE A 134 -18.77 -15.43 3.51
CA PHE A 134 -17.99 -14.43 4.25
C PHE A 134 -17.98 -14.64 5.76
N GLU A 135 -19.12 -15.01 6.35
CA GLU A 135 -19.24 -15.27 7.78
C GLU A 135 -18.29 -16.40 8.22
N HIS A 136 -18.30 -17.51 7.50
CA HIS A 136 -17.40 -18.63 7.76
C HIS A 136 -15.93 -18.29 7.47
N ALA A 137 -15.65 -17.48 6.44
CA ALA A 137 -14.30 -17.01 6.14
C ALA A 137 -13.75 -16.16 7.30
N LEU A 138 -14.55 -15.22 7.84
CA LEU A 138 -14.22 -14.42 9.01
C LEU A 138 -13.99 -15.27 10.26
N ALA A 139 -14.91 -16.20 10.55
CA ALA A 139 -14.80 -17.06 11.74
C ALA A 139 -13.55 -17.96 11.70
N ARG A 140 -13.16 -18.42 10.50
CA ARG A 140 -11.99 -19.30 10.30
C ARG A 140 -10.67 -18.57 10.26
N GLU A 141 -10.65 -17.24 10.07
CA GLU A 141 -9.40 -16.50 9.95
C GLU A 141 -8.51 -16.69 11.17
N MET A 142 -9.06 -16.54 12.38
CA MET A 142 -8.27 -16.66 13.61
C MET A 142 -7.69 -18.08 13.79
N GLU A 143 -8.39 -19.11 13.35
CA GLU A 143 -7.87 -20.49 13.36
C GLU A 143 -6.77 -20.67 12.30
N ARG A 144 -6.95 -20.11 11.12
CA ARG A 144 -6.03 -20.23 9.98
C ARG A 144 -4.72 -19.48 10.25
N SER A 145 -4.80 -18.25 10.75
CA SER A 145 -3.64 -17.38 11.00
C SER A 145 -2.72 -17.91 12.10
N ARG A 146 -3.26 -18.68 13.06
CA ARG A 146 -2.47 -19.39 14.09
C ARG A 146 -1.39 -20.29 13.51
N ARG A 147 -1.60 -20.84 12.31
CA ARG A 147 -0.62 -21.72 11.64
C ARG A 147 0.62 -20.97 11.17
N SER A 148 0.52 -19.67 10.98
CA SER A 148 1.66 -18.84 10.57
C SER A 148 2.46 -18.30 11.75
N LEU A 149 1.97 -18.44 12.99
CA LEU A 149 2.66 -17.93 14.17
C LEU A 149 4.07 -18.54 14.31
N PRO A 150 5.08 -17.73 14.67
CA PRO A 150 5.00 -16.33 15.11
C PRO A 150 4.97 -15.30 13.95
N LEU A 151 4.97 -15.73 12.69
CA LEU A 151 4.97 -14.87 11.52
C LEU A 151 3.54 -14.45 11.10
N GLN A 152 3.48 -13.44 10.23
CA GLN A 152 2.24 -12.97 9.61
C GLN A 152 1.79 -13.89 8.47
N ASP A 153 0.49 -14.23 8.44
CA ASP A 153 -0.09 -14.98 7.33
C ASP A 153 -0.33 -14.06 6.11
N ARG A 154 0.43 -14.28 5.04
CA ARG A 154 0.35 -13.47 3.81
C ARG A 154 -0.93 -13.69 3.01
N GLU A 155 -1.59 -14.82 3.17
CA GLU A 155 -2.72 -15.20 2.32
C GLU A 155 -4.05 -15.05 3.06
N ARG A 156 -4.06 -15.26 4.38
CA ARG A 156 -5.29 -15.42 5.17
C ARG A 156 -5.38 -14.38 6.28
N SER A 157 -5.21 -13.12 5.91
CA SER A 157 -5.27 -11.95 6.79
C SER A 157 -6.33 -10.96 6.29
N LEU A 158 -7.59 -11.34 6.48
CA LEU A 158 -8.78 -10.61 6.05
C LEU A 158 -9.18 -9.54 7.07
N VAL A 159 -9.03 -9.79 8.38
CA VAL A 159 -9.26 -8.86 9.48
C VAL A 159 -7.95 -8.20 9.90
N ASP A 160 -6.87 -8.96 10.06
CA ASP A 160 -5.64 -8.45 10.70
C ASP A 160 -5.04 -7.23 9.97
N ARG A 161 -5.14 -7.19 8.63
CA ARG A 161 -4.68 -6.06 7.80
C ARG A 161 -5.45 -4.77 8.02
N GLY A 162 -6.66 -4.83 8.59
CA GLY A 162 -7.52 -3.68 8.85
C GLY A 162 -7.20 -2.93 10.14
N PHE A 163 -6.37 -3.50 11.02
CA PHE A 163 -5.90 -2.80 12.22
C PHE A 163 -4.79 -1.81 11.87
N TYR A 164 -5.15 -0.58 11.54
CA TYR A 164 -4.19 0.41 11.03
C TYR A 164 -3.44 1.14 12.14
N ALA A 165 -3.98 1.24 13.35
CA ALA A 165 -3.41 2.07 14.41
C ALA A 165 -1.95 1.71 14.72
N TRP A 166 -1.68 0.42 14.88
CA TRP A 166 -0.32 -0.05 15.15
C TRP A 166 0.60 0.10 13.93
N GLN A 167 0.06 -0.08 12.72
CA GLN A 167 0.82 0.06 11.47
C GLN A 167 1.25 1.52 11.25
N VAL A 168 0.32 2.46 11.44
CA VAL A 168 0.53 3.91 11.37
C VAL A 168 1.51 4.35 12.46
N ARG A 169 1.33 3.89 13.70
CA ARG A 169 2.25 4.20 14.81
C ARG A 169 3.67 3.71 14.52
N ARG A 170 3.81 2.53 13.92
CA ARG A 170 5.12 2.00 13.50
C ARG A 170 5.75 2.87 12.42
N ALA A 171 5.00 3.27 11.40
CA ALA A 171 5.50 4.17 10.35
C ALA A 171 5.97 5.51 10.93
N LEU A 172 5.18 6.13 11.82
CA LEU A 172 5.53 7.39 12.49
C LEU A 172 6.73 7.29 13.45
N ARG A 173 7.07 6.09 13.93
CA ARG A 173 8.27 5.87 14.76
C ARG A 173 9.55 5.74 13.93
N ILE A 174 9.44 5.25 12.70
CA ILE A 174 10.60 4.96 11.84
C ILE A 174 10.88 6.16 10.91
N PHE A 175 9.84 6.80 10.41
CA PHE A 175 9.95 7.89 9.43
C PHE A 175 9.44 9.21 10.01
N PRO A 176 10.12 10.34 9.73
CA PRO A 176 9.58 11.68 9.93
C PRO A 176 8.21 11.86 9.27
N ARG A 177 7.37 12.73 9.85
CA ARG A 177 6.00 12.97 9.36
C ARG A 177 5.99 13.47 7.92
N GLU A 178 6.99 14.25 7.54
CA GLU A 178 7.17 14.87 6.22
C GLU A 178 7.50 13.85 5.12
N GLN A 179 7.90 12.62 5.51
CA GLN A 179 8.12 11.50 4.59
C GLN A 179 6.87 10.61 4.45
N LEU A 180 5.77 10.92 5.14
CA LEU A 180 4.57 10.09 5.15
C LEU A 180 3.36 10.89 4.63
N HIS A 181 2.77 10.42 3.53
CA HIS A 181 1.57 11.00 2.96
C HIS A 181 0.40 10.01 3.06
N PHE A 182 -0.52 10.29 3.99
CA PHE A 182 -1.71 9.47 4.21
C PHE A 182 -2.90 10.03 3.43
N ILE A 183 -3.58 9.16 2.69
CA ILE A 183 -4.72 9.49 1.83
C ILE A 183 -5.90 8.62 2.25
N LYS A 184 -7.09 9.20 2.37
CA LYS A 184 -8.34 8.42 2.44
C LYS A 184 -8.67 7.88 1.04
N SER A 185 -8.86 6.57 0.93
CA SER A 185 -9.16 5.90 -0.34
C SER A 185 -10.43 6.45 -1.00
N GLU A 186 -11.38 6.90 -0.19
CA GLU A 186 -12.64 7.50 -0.61
C GLU A 186 -12.39 8.82 -1.35
N LYS A 187 -11.42 9.63 -0.91
CA LYS A 187 -11.01 10.87 -1.58
C LYS A 187 -10.45 10.61 -2.98
N LEU A 188 -9.69 9.53 -3.18
CA LEU A 188 -9.18 9.17 -4.53
C LEU A 188 -10.32 8.87 -5.51
N SER A 189 -11.46 8.37 -5.01
CA SER A 189 -12.61 8.06 -5.86
C SER A 189 -13.50 9.27 -6.11
N ALA A 190 -13.67 10.14 -5.10
CA ALA A 190 -14.48 11.35 -5.14
C ALA A 190 -13.79 12.51 -5.89
N ASP A 191 -12.50 12.71 -5.64
CA ASP A 191 -11.68 13.77 -6.23
C ASP A 191 -10.26 13.25 -6.57
N PRO A 192 -10.13 12.44 -7.64
CA PRO A 192 -8.83 11.92 -8.05
C PRO A 192 -7.87 13.03 -8.48
N SER A 193 -8.36 14.16 -9.01
CA SER A 193 -7.52 15.26 -9.45
C SER A 193 -6.84 15.94 -8.27
N GLY A 194 -7.59 16.27 -7.21
CA GLY A 194 -7.02 16.86 -6.00
C GLY A 194 -6.04 15.91 -5.31
N VAL A 195 -6.36 14.63 -5.21
CA VAL A 195 -5.43 13.63 -4.63
C VAL A 195 -4.13 13.53 -5.42
N LEU A 196 -4.19 13.53 -6.75
CA LEU A 196 -2.97 13.46 -7.56
C LEU A 196 -2.14 14.75 -7.49
N GLN A 197 -2.79 15.91 -7.36
CA GLN A 197 -2.09 17.15 -7.09
C GLN A 197 -1.36 17.10 -5.74
N ASP A 198 -2.04 16.67 -4.68
CA ASP A 198 -1.45 16.48 -3.34
C ASP A 198 -0.23 15.55 -3.40
N VAL A 199 -0.32 14.47 -4.18
CA VAL A 199 0.80 13.53 -4.38
C VAL A 199 1.94 14.15 -5.19
N CYS A 200 1.67 14.93 -6.23
CA CYS A 200 2.70 15.61 -7.02
C CYS A 200 3.45 16.64 -6.15
N ASP A 201 2.73 17.42 -5.34
CA ASP A 201 3.30 18.38 -4.40
C ASP A 201 4.17 17.66 -3.36
N PHE A 202 3.65 16.57 -2.79
CA PHE A 202 4.39 15.73 -1.87
C PHE A 202 5.66 15.16 -2.49
N LEU A 203 5.65 14.73 -3.75
CA LEU A 203 6.82 14.21 -4.47
C LEU A 203 7.71 15.32 -5.07
N LYS A 204 7.29 16.58 -5.00
CA LYS A 204 7.95 17.74 -5.64
C LYS A 204 8.08 17.53 -7.15
N CYS A 205 6.95 17.25 -7.79
CA CYS A 205 6.77 17.16 -9.23
C CYS A 205 5.89 18.32 -9.73
N ASP A 206 6.03 18.66 -11.01
CA ASP A 206 5.22 19.70 -11.65
C ASP A 206 3.76 19.27 -11.78
N ALA A 207 2.86 20.23 -11.97
CA ALA A 207 1.45 19.94 -12.23
C ALA A 207 1.29 19.13 -13.53
N HIS A 208 0.40 18.15 -13.53
CA HIS A 208 0.14 17.28 -14.67
C HIS A 208 -1.35 17.02 -14.84
N ARG A 209 -1.80 16.93 -16.10
CA ARG A 209 -3.18 16.58 -16.44
C ARG A 209 -3.30 15.07 -16.63
N PHE A 210 -4.00 14.43 -15.70
CA PHE A 210 -4.25 12.99 -15.74
C PHE A 210 -5.53 12.65 -16.52
N ASP A 211 -5.52 11.46 -17.12
CA ASP A 211 -6.71 10.84 -17.72
C ASP A 211 -7.36 9.86 -16.74
N PHE A 212 -8.63 10.11 -16.45
CA PHE A 212 -9.48 9.31 -15.53
C PHE A 212 -10.46 8.39 -16.26
N SER A 213 -10.48 8.38 -17.59
CA SER A 213 -11.42 7.61 -18.41
C SER A 213 -11.31 6.10 -18.17
N ALA A 214 -10.08 5.61 -17.92
CA ALA A 214 -9.78 4.22 -17.63
C ALA A 214 -10.04 3.85 -16.15
N ARG A 215 -11.22 4.17 -15.60
CA ARG A 215 -11.59 3.74 -14.23
C ARG A 215 -11.43 2.22 -14.12
N MET A 216 -10.37 1.80 -13.42
CA MET A 216 -10.08 0.38 -13.21
C MET A 216 -10.91 -0.16 -12.04
N ASN A 217 -11.78 -1.12 -12.34
CA ASN A 217 -12.61 -1.91 -11.42
C ASN A 217 -13.88 -1.23 -10.90
N SER A 218 -14.96 -1.29 -11.70
CA SER A 218 -16.30 -1.52 -11.17
C SER A 218 -16.52 -3.03 -11.10
N ASP A 219 -16.62 -3.60 -9.90
CA ASP A 219 -17.07 -4.98 -9.72
C ASP A 219 -18.57 -5.04 -10.08
N PRO A 220 -18.98 -5.73 -11.16
CA PRO A 220 -20.38 -5.75 -11.60
C PRO A 220 -21.29 -6.56 -10.66
N HIS A 221 -20.72 -7.39 -9.78
CA HIS A 221 -21.49 -8.25 -8.89
C HIS A 221 -21.71 -7.57 -7.53
N GLN A 222 -22.89 -6.95 -7.41
CA GLN A 222 -23.45 -6.38 -6.17
C GLN A 222 -23.92 -7.47 -5.21
N HIS A 223 -23.02 -8.31 -4.70
CA HIS A 223 -23.29 -8.90 -3.39
C HIS A 223 -22.92 -7.86 -2.35
N SER A 224 -23.91 -7.40 -1.59
CA SER A 224 -23.68 -6.65 -0.37
C SER A 224 -23.12 -7.58 0.70
N MET A 225 -22.30 -7.02 1.58
CA MET A 225 -21.86 -7.74 2.77
C MET A 225 -23.07 -7.97 3.68
N PRO A 226 -23.24 -9.17 4.27
CA PRO A 226 -24.29 -9.42 5.27
C PRO A 226 -24.18 -8.44 6.45
N GLU A 227 -25.31 -7.94 6.93
CA GLU A 227 -25.32 -6.88 7.97
C GLU A 227 -24.69 -7.34 9.28
N ASP A 228 -25.00 -8.55 9.74
CA ASP A 228 -24.38 -9.12 10.95
C ASP A 228 -22.84 -9.19 10.86
N CYS A 229 -22.31 -9.44 9.65
CA CYS A 229 -20.87 -9.42 9.42
C CYS A 229 -20.30 -8.00 9.43
N ARG A 230 -21.07 -7.01 8.94
CA ARG A 230 -20.71 -5.59 9.00
C ARG A 230 -20.62 -5.14 10.44
N GLU A 231 -21.68 -5.34 11.23
CA GLU A 231 -21.76 -4.94 12.63
C GLU A 231 -20.61 -5.55 13.45
N LYS A 232 -20.34 -6.84 13.23
CA LYS A 232 -19.23 -7.54 13.87
C LYS A 232 -17.87 -6.92 13.53
N LEU A 233 -17.62 -6.58 12.27
CA LEU A 233 -16.37 -5.92 11.87
C LEU A 233 -16.26 -4.49 12.42
N GLN A 234 -17.37 -3.75 12.47
CA GLN A 234 -17.40 -2.42 13.07
C GLN A 234 -17.04 -2.49 14.56
N GLU A 235 -17.58 -3.47 15.30
CA GLU A 235 -17.21 -3.69 16.69
C GLU A 235 -15.73 -4.04 16.85
N ILE A 236 -15.22 -4.96 16.02
CA ILE A 236 -13.81 -5.38 16.02
C ILE A 236 -12.85 -4.19 15.81
N TYR A 237 -13.17 -3.31 14.86
CA TYR A 237 -12.28 -2.20 14.51
C TYR A 237 -12.50 -0.93 15.32
N ARG A 238 -13.56 -0.85 16.14
CA ARG A 238 -14.00 0.38 16.83
C ARG A 238 -12.85 1.17 17.47
N PHE A 239 -12.08 0.52 18.33
CA PHE A 239 -11.00 1.18 19.05
C PHE A 239 -9.78 1.48 18.18
N ASP A 240 -9.48 0.61 17.20
CA ASP A 240 -8.37 0.83 16.28
C ASP A 240 -8.64 2.02 15.35
N VAL A 241 -9.86 2.14 14.82
CA VAL A 241 -10.26 3.27 13.97
C VAL A 241 -10.20 4.57 14.74
N GLN A 242 -10.70 4.60 15.98
CA GLN A 242 -10.59 5.79 16.85
C GLN A 242 -9.13 6.21 17.05
N GLU A 243 -8.25 5.25 17.36
CA GLU A 243 -6.82 5.53 17.53
C GLU A 243 -6.15 5.95 16.21
N THR A 244 -6.49 5.32 15.09
CA THR A 244 -5.99 5.69 13.76
C THR A 244 -6.34 7.13 13.41
N ARG A 245 -7.60 7.53 13.64
CA ARG A 245 -8.07 8.90 13.44
C ARG A 245 -7.29 9.89 14.31
N ARG A 246 -7.07 9.55 15.59
CA ARG A 246 -6.28 10.37 16.51
C ARG A 246 -4.83 10.54 16.06
N LEU A 247 -4.19 9.46 15.61
CA LEU A 247 -2.81 9.49 15.11
C LEU A 247 -2.64 10.32 13.83
N LEU A 248 -3.67 10.34 12.97
CA LEU A 248 -3.63 11.03 11.68
C LEU A 248 -4.30 12.41 11.69
N ASN A 249 -4.94 12.79 12.80
CA ASN A 249 -5.79 13.97 12.92
C ASN A 249 -6.90 14.00 11.84
N TRP A 250 -7.63 12.88 11.71
CA TRP A 250 -8.72 12.72 10.73
C TRP A 250 -10.10 12.80 11.42
N ASN A 251 -11.05 13.47 10.76
CA ASN A 251 -12.44 13.58 11.22
C ASN A 251 -13.20 12.24 11.13
N CYS A 252 -14.32 12.15 11.86
CA CYS A 252 -15.09 10.91 12.03
C CYS A 252 -16.01 10.53 10.86
N ASP A 253 -16.20 11.40 9.85
CA ASP A 253 -17.45 11.40 9.07
C ASP A 253 -17.50 10.41 7.88
N GLU A 254 -16.42 9.68 7.59
CA GLU A 254 -16.31 8.93 6.32
C GLU A 254 -16.15 7.40 6.45
N TRP A 255 -15.73 6.88 7.60
CA TRP A 255 -15.64 5.43 7.82
C TRP A 255 -16.82 4.97 8.66
N SER A 256 -17.34 3.77 8.35
CA SER A 256 -18.50 3.16 8.98
C SER A 256 -18.32 2.76 10.45
N VAL A 257 -17.18 3.10 11.06
CA VAL A 257 -16.75 2.72 12.42
C VAL A 257 -16.50 3.96 13.27
#